data_AF-A0A7J4FAJ4-F1
#
_entry.id   AF-A0A7J4FAJ4-F1
#
_cell.length_a   1.000
_cell.length_b   1.000
_cell.length_c   1.000
_cell.angle_alpha   90.00
_cell.angle_beta   90.00
_cell.angle_gamma   90.00
#
_symmetry.space_group_name_H-M   'P 1'
#
loop_
_entity.id
_entity.type
_entity.pdbx_description
1 polymer ?
#
loop_
_entity_poly.entity_id
_entity_poly.type
_entity_poly.pdbx_seq_one_letter_code
_entity_poly.pdbx_strand_id
1 'polypeptide(L)'
;LFAHYFRYIDPYVFDPMLTFTIWVMVILGGPANNLGSIMGAALVESLERGARIVKDYLPLPFDVHNVRIIMIGLLMILVVMYKPEGLLRESRVRTPASEVAG
;
A
#
# COMPACT_ATOMS: atom_id res chain seq x y z
N LEU A 1 17.92 -26.52 2.07
CA LEU A 1 16.68 -27.02 1.43
C LEU A 1 16.03 -25.97 0.51
N PHE A 2 15.83 -24.71 0.91
CA PHE A 2 15.21 -23.67 0.06
C PHE A 2 15.93 -23.42 -1.29
N ALA A 3 17.25 -23.20 -1.29
CA ALA A 3 18.02 -23.01 -2.52
C ALA A 3 18.03 -24.25 -3.44
N HIS A 4 17.88 -25.45 -2.87
CA HIS A 4 17.79 -26.69 -3.63
C HIS A 4 16.43 -26.86 -4.31
N TYR A 5 15.36 -26.32 -3.70
CA TYR A 5 14.02 -26.29 -4.28
C TYR A 5 13.93 -25.33 -5.47
N PHE A 6 14.44 -24.10 -5.33
CA PHE A 6 14.41 -23.10 -6.40
C PHE A 6 15.46 -23.33 -7.49
N ARG A 7 16.52 -24.12 -7.22
CA ARG A 7 17.66 -24.38 -8.13
C ARG A 7 18.44 -23.15 -8.60
N TYR A 8 18.17 -21.98 -8.02
CA TYR A 8 18.96 -20.78 -8.15
C TYR A 8 18.98 -20.03 -6.81
N ILE A 9 19.95 -19.13 -6.67
CA ILE A 9 20.08 -18.25 -5.50
C ILE A 9 19.84 -16.84 -6.00
N ASP A 10 18.82 -16.20 -5.46
CA ASP A 10 18.52 -14.79 -5.70
C ASP A 10 18.49 -14.08 -4.35
N PRO A 11 19.34 -13.05 -4.13
CA PRO A 11 19.38 -12.31 -2.88
C PRO A 11 18.10 -11.51 -2.59
N TYR A 12 17.25 -11.26 -3.60
CA TYR A 12 16.05 -10.43 -3.48
C TYR A 12 14.80 -11.20 -3.04
N VAL A 13 14.83 -12.54 -2.99
CA VAL A 13 13.67 -13.36 -2.55
C VAL A 13 13.28 -13.15 -1.09
N PHE A 14 14.14 -12.52 -0.29
CA PHE A 14 13.86 -12.15 1.10
C PHE A 14 13.58 -10.65 1.25
N ASP A 15 13.46 -9.91 0.15
CA ASP A 15 13.14 -8.48 0.19
C ASP A 15 11.69 -8.26 0.65
N PRO A 16 11.47 -7.63 1.82
CA PRO A 16 10.14 -7.41 2.36
C PRO A 16 9.39 -6.23 1.71
N MET A 17 9.98 -5.54 0.72
CA MET A 17 9.38 -4.34 0.11
C MET A 17 7.94 -4.58 -0.36
N LEU A 18 7.66 -5.75 -0.95
CA LEU A 18 6.32 -6.08 -1.44
C LEU A 18 5.30 -6.15 -0.31
N THR A 19 5.63 -6.81 0.80
CA THR A 19 4.69 -6.96 1.92
C THR A 19 4.44 -5.61 2.58
N PHE A 20 5.48 -4.81 2.81
CA PHE A 20 5.33 -3.44 3.34
C PHE A 20 4.46 -2.57 2.43
N THR A 21 4.63 -2.67 1.11
CA THR A 21 3.82 -1.92 0.15
C THR A 21 2.34 -2.32 0.26
N ILE A 22 2.03 -3.61 0.37
CA ILE A 22 0.66 -4.10 0.58
C ILE A 22 0.09 -3.57 1.90
N TRP A 23 0.87 -3.58 2.98
CA TRP A 23 0.45 -3.02 4.26
C TRP A 23 0.15 -1.52 4.16
N VAL A 24 0.96 -0.75 3.44
CA VAL A 24 0.70 0.67 3.18
C VAL A 24 -0.62 0.84 2.46
N MET A 25 -0.91 0.05 1.42
CA MET A 25 -2.19 0.11 0.69
C MET A 25 -3.40 -0.10 1.61
N VAL A 26 -3.33 -1.10 2.49
CA VAL A 26 -4.40 -1.44 3.44
C VAL A 26 -4.56 -0.34 4.50
N ILE A 27 -3.47 0.14 5.08
CA ILE A 27 -3.49 1.21 6.09
C ILE A 27 -4.05 2.50 5.49
N LEU A 28 -3.64 2.86 4.28
CA LEU A 28 -4.17 4.02 3.58
C LEU A 28 -5.68 3.90 3.31
N GLY A 29 -6.10 2.71 2.88
CA GLY A 29 -7.48 2.44 2.50
C GLY A 29 -8.45 2.41 3.69
N GLY A 30 -7.98 1.92 4.83
CA GLY A 30 -8.77 1.65 6.04
C GLY A 30 -8.88 0.13 6.27
N PRO A 31 -8.29 -0.42 7.35
CA PRO A 31 -8.18 -1.87 7.55
C PRO A 31 -9.52 -2.58 7.75
N ALA A 32 -10.58 -1.85 8.09
CA ALA A 32 -11.90 -2.40 8.41
C ALA A 32 -12.97 -2.15 7.31
N ASN A 33 -12.54 -1.78 6.10
CA ASN A 33 -13.42 -1.67 4.94
C ASN A 33 -12.73 -2.19 3.67
N ASN A 34 -13.25 -3.27 3.09
CA ASN A 34 -12.70 -3.86 1.86
C ASN A 34 -12.69 -2.86 0.68
N LEU A 35 -13.69 -1.99 0.58
CA LEU A 35 -13.71 -0.91 -0.43
C LEU A 35 -12.63 0.13 -0.16
N GLY A 36 -12.37 0.42 1.12
CA GLY A 36 -11.23 1.21 1.59
C GLY A 36 -9.92 0.68 1.07
N SER A 37 -9.61 -0.58 1.36
CA SER A 37 -8.39 -1.26 0.92
C SER A 37 -8.20 -1.26 -0.60
N ILE A 38 -9.27 -1.47 -1.38
CA ILE A 38 -9.20 -1.40 -2.86
C ILE A 38 -8.82 0.01 -3.31
N MET A 39 -9.41 1.04 -2.71
CA MET A 39 -9.10 2.43 -3.05
C MET A 39 -7.68 2.81 -2.62
N GLY A 40 -7.22 2.35 -1.46
CA GLY A 40 -5.83 2.49 -1.01
C GLY A 40 -4.83 1.82 -1.96
N ALA A 41 -5.15 0.60 -2.43
CA ALA A 41 -4.37 -0.09 -3.43
C ALA A 41 -4.33 0.67 -4.76
N ALA A 42 -5.47 1.14 -5.25
CA ALA A 42 -5.55 1.93 -6.49
C ALA A 42 -4.72 3.22 -6.39
N LEU A 43 -4.73 3.90 -5.24
CA LEU A 43 -3.97 5.12 -5.02
C LEU A 43 -2.46 4.86 -5.07
N VAL A 44 -1.97 3.88 -4.30
CA VAL A 44 -0.54 3.53 -4.28
C VAL A 44 -0.09 3.01 -5.66
N GLU A 45 -0.88 2.17 -6.33
CA GLU A 45 -0.57 1.68 -7.67
C GLU A 45 -0.54 2.80 -8.71
N SER A 46 -1.43 3.80 -8.60
CA SER A 46 -1.42 4.95 -9.49
C SER A 46 -0.14 5.78 -9.31
N LEU A 47 0.33 5.93 -8.07
CA LEU A 47 1.59 6.62 -7.77
C LEU A 47 2.80 5.84 -8.29
N GLU A 48 2.79 4.51 -8.12
CA GLU A 48 3.80 3.59 -8.64
C GLU A 48 3.89 3.64 -10.17
N ARG A 49 2.76 3.54 -10.87
CA ARG A 49 2.71 3.66 -12.34
C ARG A 49 3.06 5.06 -12.80
N GLY A 50 2.56 6.10 -12.12
CA GLY A 50 2.87 7.49 -12.43
C GLY A 50 4.37 7.76 -12.36
N ALA A 51 5.03 7.28 -11.30
CA ALA A 51 6.48 7.41 -11.15
C ALA A 51 7.24 6.68 -12.28
N ARG A 52 6.81 5.49 -12.69
CA ARG A 52 7.40 4.78 -13.85
C ARG A 52 7.23 5.55 -15.15
N ILE A 53 6.03 6.04 -15.43
CA ILE A 53 5.75 6.86 -16.62
C ILE A 53 6.66 8.08 -16.63
N VAL A 54 6.75 8.82 -15.52
CA VAL A 54 7.63 10.00 -15.42
C VAL A 54 9.08 9.64 -15.71
N LYS A 55 9.57 8.50 -15.20
CA LYS A 55 10.92 8.00 -15.50
C LYS A 55 11.13 7.74 -16.98
N ASP A 56 10.13 7.17 -17.66
CA ASP A 56 10.23 6.80 -19.07
C ASP A 56 10.23 8.03 -20.01
N TYR A 57 9.55 9.12 -19.61
CA TYR A 57 9.45 10.33 -20.44
C TYR A 57 10.48 11.42 -20.09
N LEU A 58 11.01 11.44 -18.87
CA LEU A 58 11.90 12.49 -18.40
C LEU A 58 13.25 11.90 -17.96
N PRO A 59 14.36 12.22 -18.65
CA PRO A 59 15.69 11.79 -18.23
C PRO A 59 16.11 12.57 -16.98
N LEU A 60 15.79 12.03 -15.80
CA LEU A 60 16.10 12.62 -14.52
C LEU A 60 17.50 12.18 -14.05
N PRO A 61 18.32 13.07 -13.46
CA PRO A 61 19.66 12.74 -12.96
C PRO A 61 19.65 11.96 -11.63
N PHE A 62 18.46 11.64 -11.10
CA PHE A 62 18.27 10.97 -9.82
C PHE A 62 17.38 9.73 -9.98
N ASP A 63 17.52 8.79 -9.04
CA ASP A 63 16.72 7.56 -9.07
C ASP A 63 15.27 7.84 -8.65
N VAL A 64 14.36 7.67 -9.61
CA VAL A 64 12.91 7.82 -9.42
C VAL A 64 12.36 6.83 -8.39
N HIS A 65 13.02 5.68 -8.21
CA HIS A 65 12.66 4.71 -7.17
C HIS A 65 12.75 5.32 -5.76
N ASN A 66 13.82 6.06 -5.46
CA ASN A 66 14.02 6.67 -4.14
C ASN A 66 12.98 7.77 -3.89
N VAL A 67 12.72 8.61 -4.90
CA VAL A 67 11.69 9.65 -4.82
C VAL A 67 10.31 9.04 -4.57
N ARG A 68 10.01 7.93 -5.24
CA ARG A 68 8.75 7.19 -5.06
C ARG A 68 8.59 6.67 -3.63
N ILE A 69 9.62 6.06 -3.05
CA ILE A 69 9.59 5.59 -1.65
C ILE A 69 9.31 6.76 -0.70
N ILE A 70 9.97 7.91 -0.91
CA ILE A 70 9.75 9.12 -0.11
C ILE A 70 8.30 9.62 -0.25
N MET A 71 7.75 9.64 -1.48
CA MET A 71 6.37 10.04 -1.72
C MET A 71 5.36 9.11 -1.04
N ILE A 72 5.59 7.79 -1.09
CA ILE A 72 4.74 6.80 -0.40
C ILE A 72 4.79 7.03 1.12
N GLY A 73 5.97 7.21 1.70
CA GLY A 73 6.12 7.48 3.12
C GLY A 73 5.43 8.77 3.55
N LEU A 74 5.60 9.84 2.77
CA LEU A 74 4.93 11.11 3.02
C LEU A 74 3.40 10.98 2.95
N LEU A 75 2.89 10.30 1.90
CA LEU A 75 1.47 10.03 1.74
C LEU A 75 0.91 9.26 2.94
N MET A 76 1.63 8.23 3.40
CA MET A 76 1.26 7.44 4.58
C MET A 76 1.18 8.32 5.83
N ILE A 77 2.19 9.15 6.09
CA ILE A 77 2.20 10.07 7.25
C ILE A 77 1.00 11.02 7.18
N LEU A 78 0.72 11.60 6.01
CA LEU A 78 -0.41 12.50 5.83
C LEU A 78 -1.75 11.80 6.10
N VAL A 79 -1.93 10.58 5.58
CA VAL A 79 -3.17 9.83 5.81
C VAL A 79 -3.32 9.49 7.29
N VAL A 80 -2.29 8.95 7.94
CA VAL A 80 -2.34 8.63 9.37
C VAL A 80 -2.60 9.87 10.22
N MET A 81 -2.05 11.02 9.85
CA MET A 81 -2.20 12.27 10.59
C MET A 81 -3.58 12.91 10.44
N TYR A 82 -4.17 12.89 9.23
CA TYR A 82 -5.44 13.58 8.96
C TYR A 82 -6.67 12.66 8.96
N LYS A 83 -6.47 11.36 8.73
CA LYS A 83 -7.52 10.34 8.60
C LYS A 83 -7.02 8.99 9.16
N PRO A 84 -6.83 8.88 10.48
CA PRO A 84 -6.33 7.65 11.11
C PRO A 84 -7.24 6.44 10.88
N GLU A 85 -8.52 6.65 10.54
CA GLU A 85 -9.45 5.58 10.16
C GLU A 85 -9.26 5.09 8.70
N GLY A 86 -8.32 5.68 7.96
CA GLY A 86 -8.12 5.46 6.53
C GLY A 86 -8.97 6.38 5.66
N LEU A 87 -8.81 6.26 4.33
CA LEU A 87 -9.51 7.09 3.36
C LEU A 87 -11.03 6.87 3.36
N LEU A 88 -11.51 5.65 3.64
CA LEU A 88 -12.94 5.32 3.74
C LEU A 88 -13.29 4.86 5.15
N ARG A 89 -14.30 5.51 5.74
CA ARG A 89 -14.82 5.17 7.08
C ARG A 89 -15.35 3.74 7.11
N GLU A 90 -15.13 3.10 8.26
CA GLU A 90 -15.56 1.75 8.58
C GLU A 90 -17.07 1.58 8.37
N SER A 91 -17.47 0.55 7.62
CA SER A 91 -18.88 0.16 7.50
C SER A 91 -19.29 -0.48 8.83
N ARG A 92 -20.45 -0.10 9.39
CA ARG A 92 -20.93 -0.67 10.66
C ARG A 92 -20.98 -2.19 10.55
N VAL A 93 -20.09 -2.87 11.25
CA VAL A 93 -20.15 -4.32 11.43
C VAL A 93 -21.47 -4.61 12.12
N ARG A 94 -22.41 -5.24 11.41
CA ARG A 94 -23.66 -5.70 12.01
C ARG A 94 -23.31 -6.84 12.94
N THR A 95 -23.11 -6.54 14.21
CA THR A 95 -23.02 -7.53 15.27
C THR A 95 -24.42 -7.98 15.67
N PRO A 96 -24.62 -9.26 16.07
CA PRO A 96 -25.93 -9.77 16.48
C PRO A 96 -26.59 -8.95 17.62
N ALA A 97 -25.78 -8.29 18.44
CA ALA A 97 -26.25 -7.38 19.49
C ALA A 97 -26.99 -6.13 18.95
N SER A 98 -26.73 -5.72 17.70
CA SER A 98 -27.42 -4.58 17.07
C SER A 98 -28.84 -4.91 16.59
N GLU A 99 -29.15 -6.19 16.44
CA GLU A 99 -30.46 -6.69 15.97
C GLU A 99 -31.46 -6.86 17.13
N VAL A 100 -30.95 -7.02 18.36
CA VAL A 100 -31.78 -7.18 19.58
C VAL A 100 -32.14 -5.81 20.21
N ALA A 101 -31.47 -4.73 19.78
CA ALA A 101 -31.61 -3.39 20.35
C ALA A 101 -32.49 -2.42 19.51
N GLY A 102 -33.15 -2.92 18.46
CA GLY A 102 -34.09 -2.16 17.61
C GLY A 102 -35.51 -2.63 17.76
#